data_AF-A0A1J4KLQ6-F1
#
_entry.id   AF-A0A1J4KLQ6-F1
#
_cell.length_a   1.000
_cell.length_b   1.000
_cell.length_c   1.000
_cell.angle_alpha   90.00
_cell.angle_beta   90.00
_cell.angle_gamma   90.00
#
_symmetry.space_group_name_H-M   'P 1'
#
loop_
_entity.id
_entity.type
_entity.pdbx_description
1 polymer ?
#
loop_
_entity_poly.entity_id
_entity_poly.type
_entity_poly.pdbx_seq_one_letter_code
_entity_poly.pdbx_strand_id
1 'polypeptide(L)'
;MVNYFHIYMKSRRKGGRKKVEKKEKIEEEEEEEEDGLSELNLSQQIEVPAEFSIDSLLQTRKKDLSNIIIQSPTKTDVSDSSTEDPEFVPPISITSYVPRDGSTFDFSQGNFPFRIFDILGCPQIAPSHCVPRLKQWQWLSLKYNSDNFYPSLTVFFSLVQEMILKKSDEIGQVLLKYIQKFPKKSLNFEIWFDFVREAMHSSIQSVVCLLSLGDPEMFSYETNSELNDILDKIVLLNISGMICPAISENPMYGPVVINFREIMTKYEYSENQIQNYVETCYDLIFDVPTENISLFVSMFPLEGIGIKIIHHVTIKFALFLLGLDDIPENASLFDLAKSINAVKKLCESLDTKDLNKASGVIALSERALVTGIKLGIATQEIINLMIRNLKFSINCSDPGILTILKEQIHVTRTQFETYVQSSQILDMITHI
;
A
#
# COMPACT_ATOMS: atom_id res chain seq x y z
N MET A 1 -30.61 0.09 6.78
CA MET A 1 -29.50 -0.71 7.37
C MET A 1 -28.50 0.17 8.15
N VAL A 2 -28.93 1.29 8.77
CA VAL A 2 -28.04 2.32 9.35
C VAL A 2 -27.93 2.23 10.89
N ASN A 3 -28.84 1.51 11.57
CA ASN A 3 -28.92 1.50 13.04
C ASN A 3 -28.11 0.39 13.75
N TYR A 4 -27.60 -0.61 13.02
CA TYR A 4 -26.80 -1.68 13.64
C TYR A 4 -25.34 -1.28 13.88
N PHE A 5 -24.80 -0.36 13.07
CA PHE A 5 -23.39 0.04 13.11
C PHE A 5 -23.05 0.88 14.36
N HIS A 6 -23.96 1.76 14.77
CA HIS A 6 -23.73 2.64 15.93
C HIS A 6 -23.83 1.91 17.28
N ILE A 7 -24.57 0.80 17.32
CA ILE A 7 -24.73 -0.04 18.53
C ILE A 7 -23.50 -0.93 18.73
N TYR A 8 -22.87 -1.42 17.66
CA TYR A 8 -21.73 -2.33 17.74
C TYR A 8 -20.43 -1.64 18.22
N MET A 9 -20.16 -0.42 17.76
CA MET A 9 -19.01 0.39 18.23
C MET A 9 -19.10 0.76 19.72
N LYS A 10 -20.32 0.90 20.28
CA LYS A 10 -20.54 1.12 21.72
C LYS A 10 -20.33 -0.14 22.57
N SER A 11 -20.53 -1.34 22.00
CA SER A 11 -20.47 -2.59 22.77
C SER A 11 -19.03 -3.03 23.10
N ARG A 12 -18.05 -2.73 22.24
CA ARG A 12 -16.62 -2.96 22.53
C ARG A 12 -16.03 -1.96 23.55
N ARG A 13 -16.65 -0.79 23.77
CA ARG A 13 -16.19 0.24 24.74
C ARG A 13 -16.45 -0.12 26.22
N LYS A 14 -17.15 -1.23 26.54
CA LYS A 14 -17.46 -1.63 27.94
C LYS A 14 -16.77 -2.91 28.45
N GLY A 15 -15.95 -3.57 27.64
CA GLY A 15 -15.28 -4.81 28.01
C GLY A 15 -13.86 -4.60 28.52
N GLY A 16 -13.68 -4.09 29.74
CA GLY A 16 -12.37 -4.12 30.38
C GLY A 16 -12.08 -2.99 31.36
N ARG A 17 -12.65 -3.06 32.57
CA ARG A 17 -12.06 -2.47 33.79
C ARG A 17 -12.76 -3.08 35.02
N LYS A 18 -12.15 -4.13 35.58
CA LYS A 18 -12.44 -4.56 36.96
C LYS A 18 -11.85 -3.50 37.89
N LYS A 19 -12.71 -2.75 38.56
CA LYS A 19 -12.39 -1.91 39.71
C LYS A 19 -11.75 -2.77 40.82
N VAL A 20 -10.60 -2.35 41.31
CA VAL A 20 -10.19 -2.59 42.70
C VAL A 20 -10.08 -1.21 43.34
N GLU A 21 -11.05 -0.90 44.20
CA GLU A 21 -11.07 0.30 45.02
C GLU A 21 -10.17 0.09 46.25
N LYS A 22 -9.26 1.03 46.49
CA LYS A 22 -8.74 1.31 47.84
C LYS A 22 -8.48 2.82 47.97
N LYS A 23 -9.31 3.47 48.78
CA LYS A 23 -9.05 4.76 49.46
C LYS A 23 -7.81 4.58 50.36
N GLU A 24 -6.99 5.55 50.75
CA GLU A 24 -7.22 6.89 51.33
C GLU A 24 -5.80 7.46 51.63
N LYS A 25 -5.39 8.69 51.29
CA LYS A 25 -5.29 9.93 52.12
C LYS A 25 -4.34 10.87 51.34
N ILE A 26 -4.74 12.07 50.87
CA ILE A 26 -4.60 13.40 51.49
C ILE A 26 -3.31 13.60 52.30
N GLU A 27 -2.40 14.41 51.75
CA GLU A 27 -1.76 15.54 52.44
C GLU A 27 -1.31 16.57 51.38
N GLU A 28 -1.85 17.77 51.51
CA GLU A 28 -1.45 19.02 50.85
C GLU A 28 -0.22 19.55 51.60
N GLU A 29 0.86 19.87 50.90
CA GLU A 29 1.81 20.91 51.34
C GLU A 29 2.19 21.75 50.12
N GLU A 30 1.70 22.99 50.15
CA GLU A 30 2.22 24.12 49.39
C GLU A 30 3.52 24.58 50.06
N GLU A 31 4.63 24.67 49.32
CA GLU A 31 5.69 25.64 49.62
C GLU A 31 6.21 26.23 48.30
N GLU A 32 5.89 27.51 48.10
CA GLU A 32 6.61 28.44 47.23
C GLU A 32 7.95 28.78 47.89
N GLU A 33 9.07 28.50 47.23
CA GLU A 33 10.33 29.23 47.45
C GLU A 33 10.92 29.63 46.09
N GLU A 34 10.82 30.94 45.82
CA GLU A 34 11.56 31.65 44.79
C GLU A 34 13.03 31.84 45.19
N ASP A 35 13.88 31.82 44.16
CA ASP A 35 15.18 32.48 44.03
C ASP A 35 16.42 31.97 44.79
N GLY A 36 17.32 31.39 44.00
CA GLY A 36 18.68 31.91 43.93
C GLY A 36 19.78 30.89 44.18
N LEU A 37 20.23 30.21 43.12
CA LEU A 37 21.63 29.74 43.00
C LEU A 37 22.01 29.60 41.52
N SER A 38 22.51 30.73 41.00
CA SER A 38 23.71 30.87 40.15
C SER A 38 23.88 29.93 38.96
N GLU A 39 23.77 30.53 37.76
CA GLU A 39 24.87 30.61 36.78
C GLU A 39 26.01 29.60 37.00
N LEU A 40 25.91 28.39 36.44
CA LEU A 40 27.05 27.48 36.15
C LEU A 40 26.54 26.23 35.43
N ASN A 41 26.34 26.32 34.11
CA ASN A 41 26.63 25.28 33.10
C ASN A 41 26.02 25.63 31.73
N LEU A 42 26.38 26.81 31.21
CA LEU A 42 26.41 27.07 29.78
C LEU A 42 27.83 26.74 29.30
N SER A 43 28.00 25.58 28.66
CA SER A 43 29.09 25.17 27.75
C SER A 43 29.58 23.72 27.97
N GLN A 44 28.74 22.75 27.63
CA GLN A 44 29.24 21.54 26.99
C GLN A 44 28.54 21.42 25.63
N GLN A 45 29.08 22.16 24.65
CA GLN A 45 28.98 21.72 23.27
C GLN A 45 29.68 20.36 23.23
N ILE A 46 28.88 19.29 23.13
CA ILE A 46 29.41 17.97 22.80
C ILE A 46 29.94 18.11 21.37
N GLU A 47 31.25 18.23 21.22
CA GLU A 47 31.92 18.23 19.92
C GLU A 47 31.60 16.90 19.23
N VAL A 48 30.79 16.97 18.18
CA VAL A 48 30.66 15.87 17.21
C VAL A 48 32.07 15.64 16.66
N PRO A 49 32.66 14.43 16.82
CA PRO A 49 33.97 14.15 16.26
C PRO A 49 33.94 14.46 14.76
N ALA A 50 34.92 15.21 14.25
CA ALA A 50 34.91 15.75 12.88
C ALA A 50 34.71 14.66 11.79
N GLU A 51 35.05 13.42 12.12
CA GLU A 51 34.86 12.20 11.30
C GLU A 51 33.38 11.82 11.09
N PHE A 52 32.47 12.25 11.97
CA PHE A 52 31.01 12.03 11.88
C PHE A 52 30.23 13.29 11.50
N SER A 53 30.95 14.36 11.13
CA SER A 53 30.31 15.56 10.59
C SER A 53 29.72 15.28 9.19
N ILE A 54 28.66 16.01 8.84
CA ILE A 54 28.04 15.96 7.51
C ILE A 54 29.07 16.24 6.42
N ASP A 55 30.05 17.10 6.70
CA ASP A 55 31.13 17.43 5.77
C ASP A 55 32.10 16.26 5.54
N SER A 56 32.40 15.44 6.56
CA SER A 56 33.17 14.20 6.40
C SER A 56 32.45 13.17 5.54
N LEU A 57 31.12 13.02 5.70
CA LEU A 57 30.31 12.12 4.88
C LEU A 57 30.26 12.56 3.41
N LEU A 58 30.17 13.87 3.16
CA LEU A 58 30.24 14.44 1.81
C LEU A 58 31.62 14.27 1.16
N GLN A 59 32.70 14.39 1.93
CA GLN A 59 34.06 14.16 1.43
C GLN A 59 34.30 12.68 1.10
N THR A 60 33.82 11.75 1.92
CA THR A 60 33.92 10.31 1.67
C THR A 60 33.17 9.92 0.39
N ARG A 61 31.93 10.39 0.20
CA ARG A 61 31.15 10.15 -1.03
C ARG A 61 31.81 10.73 -2.29
N LYS A 62 32.44 11.91 -2.20
CA LYS A 62 33.22 12.48 -3.31
C LYS A 62 34.45 11.62 -3.64
N LYS A 63 35.10 11.06 -2.63
CA LYS A 63 36.26 10.18 -2.79
C LYS A 63 35.87 8.84 -3.43
N ASP A 64 34.73 8.28 -3.06
CA ASP A 64 34.18 7.05 -3.64
C ASP A 64 33.78 7.24 -5.11
N LEU A 65 33.16 8.37 -5.44
CA LEU A 65 32.85 8.74 -6.83
C LEU A 65 34.12 8.92 -7.69
N SER A 66 35.20 9.47 -7.12
CA SER A 66 36.47 9.60 -7.85
C SER A 66 37.20 8.26 -8.07
N ASN A 67 37.01 7.29 -7.19
CA ASN A 67 37.61 5.95 -7.33
C ASN A 67 36.91 5.08 -8.39
N ILE A 68 35.62 5.33 -8.65
CA ILE A 68 34.85 4.62 -9.69
C ILE A 68 35.26 5.07 -11.11
N ILE A 69 35.75 6.30 -11.27
CA ILE A 69 36.12 6.86 -12.58
C ILE A 69 37.53 6.42 -13.04
N ILE A 70 38.37 5.89 -12.14
CA ILE A 70 39.77 5.54 -12.44
C ILE A 70 39.94 4.07 -12.88
N GLN A 71 38.92 3.22 -12.76
CA GLN A 71 38.98 1.82 -13.25
C GLN A 71 38.33 1.66 -14.64
N SER A 72 38.81 2.41 -15.63
CA SER A 72 38.68 1.99 -17.04
C SER A 72 39.85 1.05 -17.37
N PRO A 73 39.62 -0.17 -17.90
CA PRO A 73 40.71 -1.09 -18.17
C PRO A 73 41.59 -0.58 -19.31
N THR A 74 42.89 -0.54 -19.02
CA THR A 74 43.99 -0.23 -19.92
C THR A 74 44.03 -1.21 -21.09
N LYS A 75 44.16 -0.66 -22.30
CA LYS A 75 44.47 -1.38 -23.55
C LYS A 75 45.71 -2.28 -23.39
N THR A 76 45.59 -3.52 -23.84
CA THR A 76 46.73 -4.31 -24.34
C THR A 76 46.32 -4.95 -25.66
N ASP A 77 46.99 -4.55 -26.73
CA ASP A 77 46.90 -5.14 -28.07
C ASP A 77 47.65 -6.48 -28.10
N VAL A 78 46.99 -7.59 -28.48
CA VAL A 78 47.59 -8.71 -29.23
C VAL A 78 46.52 -9.36 -30.12
N SER A 79 46.97 -9.71 -31.33
CA SER A 79 46.32 -10.18 -32.56
C SER A 79 45.50 -11.49 -32.54
N ASP A 80 44.50 -11.52 -33.44
CA ASP A 80 43.94 -12.63 -34.25
C ASP A 80 43.86 -14.05 -33.64
N SER A 81 42.64 -14.51 -33.37
CA SER A 81 42.05 -15.71 -34.01
C SER A 81 40.58 -15.89 -33.62
N SER A 82 39.81 -16.34 -34.60
CA SER A 82 38.39 -16.69 -34.54
C SER A 82 38.02 -17.66 -33.41
N THR A 83 37.09 -17.26 -32.55
CA THR A 83 36.04 -18.13 -31.96
C THR A 83 34.96 -17.23 -31.39
N GLU A 84 33.70 -17.55 -31.66
CA GLU A 84 32.52 -16.85 -31.16
C GLU A 84 32.59 -16.75 -29.63
N ASP A 85 32.65 -15.52 -29.12
CA ASP A 85 32.58 -15.27 -27.68
C ASP A 85 31.24 -15.79 -27.15
N PRO A 86 31.23 -16.58 -26.06
CA PRO A 86 29.98 -16.95 -25.42
C PRO A 86 29.38 -15.66 -24.86
N GLU A 87 28.20 -15.29 -25.38
CA GLU A 87 27.39 -14.22 -24.85
C GLU A 87 27.30 -14.40 -23.33
N PHE A 88 27.80 -13.41 -22.58
CA PHE A 88 27.87 -13.48 -21.13
C PHE A 88 26.44 -13.64 -20.58
N VAL A 89 26.10 -14.87 -20.20
CA VAL A 89 24.90 -15.15 -19.42
C VAL A 89 25.28 -14.92 -17.96
N PRO A 90 24.80 -13.85 -17.30
CA PRO A 90 25.07 -13.66 -15.89
C PRO A 90 24.60 -14.90 -15.11
N PRO A 91 25.42 -15.46 -14.20
CA PRO A 91 25.11 -16.70 -13.49
C PRO A 91 23.93 -16.57 -12.50
N ILE A 92 23.32 -15.39 -12.43
CA ILE A 92 22.16 -15.08 -11.62
C ILE A 92 21.17 -14.38 -12.54
N SER A 93 20.03 -15.02 -12.78
CA SER A 93 18.84 -14.32 -13.26
C SER A 93 18.55 -13.25 -12.22
N ILE A 94 18.96 -12.01 -12.51
CA ILE A 94 18.49 -10.85 -11.77
C ILE A 94 17.01 -10.79 -12.10
N THR A 95 16.20 -11.42 -11.26
CA THR A 95 14.75 -11.21 -11.21
C THR A 95 14.54 -9.71 -11.35
N SER A 96 13.74 -9.31 -12.34
CA SER A 96 13.44 -7.90 -12.61
C SER A 96 13.21 -7.18 -11.29
N TYR A 97 14.17 -6.34 -10.91
CA TYR A 97 14.13 -5.60 -9.67
C TYR A 97 12.90 -4.70 -9.75
N VAL A 98 11.82 -5.07 -9.05
CA VAL A 98 10.71 -4.16 -8.80
C VAL A 98 11.29 -3.09 -7.89
N PRO A 99 11.32 -1.81 -8.29
CA PRO A 99 11.82 -0.74 -7.43
C PRO A 99 10.99 -0.77 -6.15
N ARG A 100 11.61 -1.21 -5.05
CA ARG A 100 11.00 -1.18 -3.73
C ARG A 100 10.92 0.28 -3.31
N ASP A 101 9.72 0.71 -2.95
CA ASP A 101 9.53 1.97 -2.24
C ASP A 101 10.40 1.92 -0.98
N GLY A 102 11.06 3.02 -0.62
CA GLY A 102 12.08 3.09 0.45
C GLY A 102 11.53 2.89 1.86
N SER A 103 10.44 2.13 2.03
CA SER A 103 9.85 1.83 3.33
C SER A 103 10.73 0.84 4.10
N THR A 104 10.91 1.12 5.39
CA THR A 104 11.73 0.38 6.38
C THR A 104 11.30 -1.07 6.64
N PHE A 105 10.32 -1.60 5.92
CA PHE A 105 9.57 -2.76 6.37
C PHE A 105 10.16 -4.09 5.87
N ASP A 106 10.52 -4.97 6.81
CA ASP A 106 10.47 -6.41 6.59
C ASP A 106 8.99 -6.82 6.62
N PHE A 107 8.43 -7.16 5.46
CA PHE A 107 7.02 -7.54 5.36
C PHE A 107 6.72 -8.74 6.26
N SER A 108 5.74 -8.57 7.15
CA SER A 108 5.17 -9.72 7.86
C SER A 108 4.25 -10.45 6.90
N GLN A 109 4.28 -11.79 6.94
CA GLN A 109 3.33 -12.61 6.21
C GLN A 109 1.93 -12.38 6.82
N GLY A 110 1.26 -11.34 6.33
CA GLY A 110 -0.08 -10.97 6.75
C GLY A 110 -1.08 -12.03 6.30
N ASN A 111 -2.09 -12.28 7.13
CA ASN A 111 -3.23 -13.08 6.71
C ASN A 111 -4.10 -12.26 5.76
N PHE A 112 -4.66 -12.91 4.74
CA PHE A 112 -5.66 -12.27 3.88
C PHE A 112 -6.85 -11.79 4.73
N PRO A 113 -7.38 -10.58 4.50
CA PRO A 113 -8.50 -10.07 5.29
C PRO A 113 -9.82 -10.69 4.81
N PHE A 114 -10.06 -11.94 5.21
CA PHE A 114 -11.27 -12.71 4.90
C PHE A 114 -12.58 -11.99 5.29
N ARG A 115 -12.49 -11.02 6.19
CA ARG A 115 -13.56 -10.10 6.57
C ARG A 115 -14.20 -9.39 5.38
N ILE A 116 -13.50 -9.27 4.24
CA ILE A 116 -14.09 -8.75 3.00
C ILE A 116 -15.36 -9.49 2.60
N PHE A 117 -15.45 -10.80 2.83
CA PHE A 117 -16.65 -11.57 2.51
C PHE A 117 -17.81 -11.30 3.48
N ASP A 118 -17.51 -10.98 4.74
CA ASP A 118 -18.52 -10.53 5.69
C ASP A 118 -19.07 -9.15 5.28
N ILE A 119 -18.19 -8.25 4.83
CA ILE A 119 -18.56 -6.91 4.31
C ILE A 119 -19.44 -7.04 3.05
N LEU A 120 -19.11 -7.97 2.17
CA LEU A 120 -19.89 -8.29 0.98
C LEU A 120 -21.17 -9.11 1.28
N GLY A 121 -21.48 -9.39 2.54
CA GLY A 121 -22.69 -10.11 2.95
C GLY A 121 -22.73 -11.57 2.52
N CYS A 122 -21.57 -12.20 2.31
CA CYS A 122 -21.45 -13.56 1.80
C CYS A 122 -21.40 -14.60 2.94
N PRO A 123 -21.90 -15.83 2.73
CA PRO A 123 -21.73 -16.90 3.71
C PRO A 123 -20.24 -17.26 3.88
N GLN A 124 -19.84 -17.78 5.04
CA GLN A 124 -18.43 -18.12 5.30
C GLN A 124 -17.91 -19.29 4.45
N ILE A 125 -18.82 -20.11 3.89
CA ILE A 125 -18.47 -21.25 3.05
C ILE A 125 -18.97 -20.94 1.63
N ALA A 126 -18.07 -21.00 0.65
CA ALA A 126 -18.43 -20.92 -0.76
C ALA A 126 -19.19 -22.19 -1.18
N PRO A 127 -20.27 -22.08 -1.98
CA PRO A 127 -20.90 -23.26 -2.54
C PRO A 127 -19.87 -24.01 -3.40
N SER A 128 -19.74 -25.31 -3.17
CA SER A 128 -18.83 -26.14 -3.95
C SER A 128 -19.38 -26.34 -5.36
N HIS A 129 -18.76 -25.67 -6.34
CA HIS A 129 -19.12 -25.87 -7.74
C HIS A 129 -18.56 -27.20 -8.24
N CYS A 130 -19.45 -28.14 -8.57
CA CYS A 130 -19.08 -29.42 -9.18
C CYS A 130 -19.01 -29.28 -10.70
N VAL A 131 -17.94 -28.64 -11.20
CA VAL A 131 -17.69 -28.53 -12.64
C VAL A 131 -17.07 -29.85 -13.15
N PRO A 132 -17.38 -30.30 -14.37
CA PRO A 132 -16.72 -31.49 -14.93
C PRO A 132 -15.20 -31.32 -14.95
N ARG A 133 -14.45 -32.39 -14.62
CA ARG A 133 -12.99 -32.35 -14.72
C ARG A 133 -12.54 -32.15 -16.17
N LEU A 134 -11.46 -31.39 -16.33
CA LEU A 134 -10.86 -31.17 -17.64
C LEU A 134 -10.29 -32.50 -18.17
N LYS A 135 -10.74 -32.92 -19.36
CA LYS A 135 -10.18 -34.13 -19.99
C LYS A 135 -8.73 -33.88 -20.39
N GLN A 136 -7.90 -34.91 -20.36
CA GLN A 136 -6.47 -34.78 -20.69
C GLN A 136 -6.22 -34.18 -22.08
N TRP A 137 -7.03 -34.55 -23.08
CA TRP A 137 -6.90 -33.95 -24.42
C TRP A 137 -7.30 -32.47 -24.42
N GLN A 138 -8.30 -32.05 -23.63
CA GLN A 138 -8.70 -30.64 -23.53
C GLN A 138 -7.57 -29.82 -22.91
N TRP A 139 -6.94 -30.34 -21.85
CA TRP A 139 -5.76 -29.71 -21.25
C TRP A 139 -4.62 -29.55 -22.26
N LEU A 140 -4.24 -30.62 -22.96
CA LEU A 140 -3.17 -30.57 -23.96
C LEU A 140 -3.50 -29.60 -25.10
N SER A 141 -4.75 -29.60 -25.57
CA SER A 141 -5.20 -28.65 -26.60
C SER A 141 -5.14 -27.20 -26.11
N LEU A 142 -5.58 -26.90 -24.89
CA LEU A 142 -5.51 -25.55 -24.33
C LEU A 142 -4.05 -25.10 -24.10
N LYS A 143 -3.19 -26.01 -23.63
CA LYS A 143 -1.78 -25.70 -23.33
C LYS A 143 -0.96 -25.41 -24.59
N TYR A 144 -1.11 -26.22 -25.63
CA TYR A 144 -0.27 -26.14 -26.83
C TYR A 144 -0.95 -25.45 -28.02
N ASN A 145 -2.27 -25.32 -28.00
CA ASN A 145 -3.03 -24.80 -29.12
C ASN A 145 -4.28 -24.03 -28.65
N SER A 146 -4.09 -23.14 -27.66
CA SER A 146 -5.15 -22.31 -27.09
C SER A 146 -5.96 -21.62 -28.19
N ASP A 147 -5.30 -21.17 -29.26
CA ASP A 147 -5.83 -20.33 -30.35
C ASP A 147 -6.86 -21.03 -31.24
N ASN A 148 -6.88 -22.36 -31.27
CA ASN A 148 -7.86 -23.13 -32.04
C ASN A 148 -9.01 -23.69 -31.19
N PHE A 149 -9.00 -23.47 -29.87
CA PHE A 149 -10.05 -23.95 -28.97
C PHE A 149 -11.22 -22.95 -28.89
N TYR A 150 -12.46 -23.42 -29.13
CA TYR A 150 -13.65 -22.56 -29.07
C TYR A 150 -14.01 -22.18 -27.62
N PRO A 151 -14.49 -20.95 -27.34
CA PRO A 151 -14.92 -20.54 -26.01
C PRO A 151 -16.03 -21.44 -25.44
N SER A 152 -15.81 -21.99 -24.25
CA SER A 152 -16.78 -22.83 -23.55
C SER A 152 -16.72 -22.56 -22.05
N LEU A 153 -17.85 -22.14 -21.48
CA LEU A 153 -17.96 -21.86 -20.05
C LEU A 153 -17.62 -23.08 -19.19
N THR A 154 -18.05 -24.27 -19.60
CA THR A 154 -17.70 -25.51 -18.91
C THR A 154 -16.19 -25.70 -18.88
N VAL A 155 -15.52 -25.58 -20.02
CA VAL A 155 -14.06 -25.76 -20.10
C VAL A 155 -13.32 -24.67 -19.31
N PHE A 156 -13.80 -23.43 -19.37
CA PHE A 156 -13.24 -22.32 -18.62
C PHE A 156 -13.29 -22.57 -17.11
N PHE A 157 -14.47 -22.91 -16.56
CA PHE A 157 -14.59 -23.18 -15.13
C PHE A 157 -13.94 -24.51 -14.71
N SER A 158 -13.85 -25.50 -15.60
CA SER A 158 -13.02 -26.70 -15.38
C SER A 158 -11.55 -26.32 -15.21
N LEU A 159 -11.05 -25.37 -16.02
CA LEU A 159 -9.67 -24.90 -15.96
C LEU A 159 -9.42 -24.10 -14.67
N VAL A 160 -10.38 -23.26 -14.24
CA VAL A 160 -10.34 -22.58 -12.94
C VAL A 160 -10.27 -23.58 -11.79
N GLN A 161 -11.13 -24.60 -11.79
CA GLN A 161 -11.13 -25.62 -10.74
C GLN A 161 -9.81 -26.41 -10.71
N GLU A 162 -9.30 -26.82 -11.87
CA GLU A 162 -7.99 -27.49 -11.96
C GLU A 162 -6.84 -26.59 -11.48
N MET A 163 -6.89 -25.29 -11.77
CA MET A 163 -5.92 -24.30 -11.29
C MET A 163 -5.91 -24.25 -9.76
N ILE A 164 -7.08 -24.17 -9.13
CA ILE A 164 -7.22 -24.12 -7.66
C ILE A 164 -6.75 -25.44 -7.02
N LEU A 165 -7.18 -26.58 -7.57
CA LEU A 165 -6.83 -27.91 -7.03
C LEU A 165 -5.33 -28.21 -7.14
N LYS A 166 -4.70 -27.84 -8.26
CA LYS A 166 -3.28 -28.12 -8.52
C LYS A 166 -2.35 -27.01 -8.04
N LYS A 167 -2.88 -25.84 -7.66
CA LYS A 167 -2.11 -24.66 -7.26
C LYS A 167 -1.01 -24.32 -8.28
N SER A 168 -1.41 -24.24 -9.55
CA SER A 168 -0.46 -24.17 -10.68
C SER A 168 -0.56 -22.86 -11.45
N ASP A 169 0.53 -22.10 -11.45
CA ASP A 169 0.67 -20.86 -12.22
C ASP A 169 0.60 -21.10 -13.74
N GLU A 170 1.08 -22.26 -14.22
CA GLU A 170 0.99 -22.63 -15.63
C GLU A 170 -0.46 -22.71 -16.09
N ILE A 171 -1.34 -23.31 -15.27
CA ILE A 171 -2.77 -23.37 -15.57
C ILE A 171 -3.37 -21.96 -15.58
N GLY A 172 -2.96 -21.11 -14.64
CA GLY A 172 -3.36 -19.71 -14.60
C GLY A 172 -2.98 -18.93 -15.87
N GLN A 173 -1.77 -19.11 -16.39
CA GLN A 173 -1.36 -18.47 -17.65
C GLN A 173 -2.17 -18.96 -18.86
N VAL A 174 -2.47 -20.26 -18.93
CA VAL A 174 -3.33 -20.82 -19.98
C VAL A 174 -4.75 -20.26 -19.87
N LEU A 175 -5.27 -20.10 -18.65
CA LEU A 175 -6.57 -19.48 -18.38
C LEU A 175 -6.64 -18.03 -18.86
N LEU A 176 -5.61 -17.22 -18.58
CA LEU A 176 -5.53 -15.82 -19.01
C LEU A 176 -5.41 -15.67 -20.54
N LYS A 177 -4.82 -16.65 -21.24
CA LYS A 177 -4.85 -16.68 -22.72
C LYS A 177 -6.23 -17.11 -23.23
N TYR A 178 -6.85 -18.09 -22.58
CA TYR A 178 -8.11 -18.64 -23.03
C TYR A 178 -9.28 -17.63 -22.90
N ILE A 179 -9.29 -16.81 -21.84
CA ILE A 179 -10.35 -15.80 -21.64
C ILE A 179 -10.42 -14.77 -22.77
N GLN A 180 -9.30 -14.44 -23.42
CA GLN A 180 -9.24 -13.41 -24.47
C GLN A 180 -10.12 -13.75 -25.69
N LYS A 181 -10.59 -15.00 -25.77
CA LYS A 181 -11.45 -15.50 -26.84
C LYS A 181 -12.94 -15.37 -26.54
N PHE A 182 -13.29 -15.13 -25.28
CA PHE A 182 -14.68 -15.02 -24.88
C PHE A 182 -15.23 -13.67 -25.33
N PRO A 183 -16.46 -13.63 -25.87
CA PRO A 183 -17.12 -12.36 -26.14
C PRO A 183 -17.43 -11.64 -24.82
N LYS A 184 -17.58 -10.31 -24.89
CA LYS A 184 -18.09 -9.52 -23.75
C LYS A 184 -19.43 -10.06 -23.27
N LYS A 185 -19.72 -9.89 -21.99
CA LYS A 185 -20.96 -10.33 -21.31
C LYS A 185 -21.27 -11.82 -21.42
N SER A 186 -20.24 -12.66 -21.45
CA SER A 186 -20.41 -14.11 -21.63
C SER A 186 -20.21 -14.91 -20.35
N LEU A 187 -19.49 -14.38 -19.37
CA LEU A 187 -19.22 -15.06 -18.11
C LEU A 187 -20.33 -14.82 -17.09
N ASN A 188 -20.62 -15.85 -16.30
CA ASN A 188 -21.47 -15.71 -15.12
C ASN A 188 -20.62 -15.18 -13.94
N PHE A 189 -21.00 -14.01 -13.43
CA PHE A 189 -20.29 -13.35 -12.34
C PHE A 189 -20.33 -14.14 -11.03
N GLU A 190 -21.50 -14.65 -10.64
CA GLU A 190 -21.67 -15.38 -9.37
C GLU A 190 -20.81 -16.65 -9.32
N ILE A 191 -20.73 -17.39 -10.42
CA ILE A 191 -19.86 -18.57 -10.51
C ILE A 191 -18.38 -18.16 -10.38
N TRP A 192 -17.94 -17.10 -11.08
CA TRP A 192 -16.57 -16.59 -10.95
C TRP A 192 -16.27 -16.14 -9.51
N PHE A 193 -17.20 -15.41 -8.90
CA PHE A 193 -17.06 -14.87 -7.55
C PHE A 193 -16.97 -15.99 -6.51
N ASP A 194 -17.75 -17.06 -6.66
CA ASP A 194 -17.61 -18.24 -5.79
C ASP A 194 -16.27 -18.95 -5.96
N PHE A 195 -15.72 -19.01 -7.18
CA PHE A 195 -14.37 -19.52 -7.38
C PHE A 195 -13.29 -18.61 -6.78
N VAL A 196 -13.47 -17.28 -6.78
CA VAL A 196 -12.58 -16.37 -6.05
C VAL A 196 -12.59 -16.70 -4.57
N ARG A 197 -13.79 -16.89 -3.99
CA ARG A 197 -13.97 -17.30 -2.58
C ARG A 197 -13.30 -18.64 -2.29
N GLU A 198 -13.52 -19.65 -3.12
CA GLU A 198 -12.88 -20.97 -2.99
C GLU A 198 -11.34 -20.87 -3.06
N ALA A 199 -10.83 -20.11 -4.04
CA ALA A 199 -9.40 -19.89 -4.22
C ALA A 199 -8.78 -19.18 -3.01
N MET A 200 -9.45 -18.21 -2.40
CA MET A 200 -8.93 -17.52 -1.22
C MET A 200 -8.73 -18.46 -0.02
N HIS A 201 -9.53 -19.51 0.11
CA HIS A 201 -9.34 -20.53 1.15
C HIS A 201 -8.32 -21.61 0.77
N SER A 202 -8.16 -21.90 -0.53
CA SER A 202 -7.49 -23.12 -0.99
C SER A 202 -6.15 -22.87 -1.69
N SER A 203 -6.02 -21.74 -2.40
CA SER A 203 -4.90 -21.40 -3.27
C SER A 203 -4.77 -19.88 -3.50
N ILE A 204 -3.95 -19.20 -2.70
CA ILE A 204 -3.70 -17.75 -2.81
C ILE A 204 -3.17 -17.37 -4.20
N GLN A 205 -2.29 -18.19 -4.79
CA GLN A 205 -1.75 -17.96 -6.14
C GLN A 205 -2.86 -17.89 -7.19
N SER A 206 -3.86 -18.75 -7.08
CA SER A 206 -5.01 -18.78 -7.99
C SER A 206 -5.87 -17.51 -7.88
N VAL A 207 -5.90 -16.85 -6.72
CA VAL A 207 -6.63 -15.59 -6.53
C VAL A 207 -6.10 -14.50 -7.44
N VAL A 208 -4.79 -14.38 -7.62
CA VAL A 208 -4.17 -13.36 -8.49
C VAL A 208 -4.66 -13.53 -9.93
N CYS A 209 -4.69 -14.76 -10.44
CA CYS A 209 -5.22 -15.07 -11.77
C CYS A 209 -6.73 -14.81 -11.87
N LEU A 210 -7.50 -15.03 -10.81
CA LEU A 210 -8.93 -14.74 -10.84
C LEU A 210 -9.23 -13.24 -10.76
N LEU A 211 -8.47 -12.47 -9.98
CA LEU A 211 -8.61 -11.02 -9.90
C LEU A 211 -8.26 -10.34 -11.23
N SER A 212 -7.28 -10.84 -11.99
CA SER A 212 -6.97 -10.29 -13.31
C SER A 212 -8.08 -10.52 -14.34
N LEU A 213 -8.93 -11.53 -14.12
CA LEU A 213 -10.14 -11.79 -14.92
C LEU A 213 -11.33 -10.90 -14.52
N GLY A 214 -11.22 -10.13 -13.44
CA GLY A 214 -12.28 -9.28 -12.89
C GLY A 214 -12.57 -8.02 -13.72
N ASP A 215 -12.74 -8.16 -15.04
CA ASP A 215 -13.25 -7.09 -15.91
C ASP A 215 -14.78 -7.11 -15.94
N PRO A 216 -15.48 -6.05 -15.47
CA PRO A 216 -16.94 -5.97 -15.49
C PRO A 216 -17.56 -6.22 -16.88
N GLU A 217 -16.87 -5.91 -17.98
CA GLU A 217 -17.39 -6.13 -19.33
C GLU A 217 -17.48 -7.59 -19.73
N MET A 218 -16.74 -8.47 -19.06
CA MET A 218 -16.76 -9.91 -19.35
C MET A 218 -18.00 -10.60 -18.78
N PHE A 219 -18.64 -10.00 -17.77
CA PHE A 219 -19.76 -10.60 -17.06
C PHE A 219 -21.11 -10.24 -17.67
N SER A 220 -22.02 -11.21 -17.69
CA SER A 220 -23.40 -11.01 -18.12
C SER A 220 -24.18 -10.25 -17.03
N TYR A 221 -24.80 -9.13 -17.41
CA TYR A 221 -25.74 -8.36 -16.58
C TYR A 221 -26.85 -7.78 -17.47
N GLU A 222 -28.06 -7.70 -16.92
CA GLU A 222 -29.26 -7.20 -17.60
C GLU A 222 -29.54 -5.74 -17.23
N THR A 223 -29.18 -5.33 -16.02
CA THR A 223 -29.50 -4.00 -15.48
C THR A 223 -28.26 -3.22 -15.05
N ASN A 224 -28.36 -1.89 -15.01
CA ASN A 224 -27.30 -1.03 -14.45
C ASN A 224 -27.10 -1.27 -12.95
N SER A 225 -28.15 -1.72 -12.24
CA SER A 225 -28.05 -2.08 -10.83
C SER A 225 -27.15 -3.30 -10.62
N GLU A 226 -27.28 -4.32 -11.47
CA GLU A 226 -26.39 -5.50 -11.43
C GLU A 226 -24.96 -5.13 -11.79
N LEU A 227 -24.76 -4.28 -12.79
CA LEU A 227 -23.43 -3.78 -13.13
C LEU A 227 -22.78 -3.07 -11.93
N ASN A 228 -23.53 -2.23 -11.21
CA ASN A 228 -23.00 -1.55 -10.03
C ASN A 228 -22.64 -2.51 -8.90
N ASP A 229 -23.45 -3.56 -8.66
CA ASP A 229 -23.13 -4.59 -7.67
C ASP A 229 -21.85 -5.38 -8.04
N ILE A 230 -21.71 -5.72 -9.34
CA ILE A 230 -20.50 -6.36 -9.87
C ILE A 230 -19.28 -5.46 -9.68
N LEU A 231 -19.41 -4.16 -9.99
CA LEU A 231 -18.35 -3.17 -9.81
C LEU A 231 -17.94 -3.07 -8.34
N ASP A 232 -18.89 -2.91 -7.43
CA ASP A 232 -18.63 -2.80 -6.00
C ASP A 232 -17.86 -4.02 -5.48
N LYS A 233 -18.30 -5.24 -5.84
CA LYS A 233 -17.62 -6.48 -5.45
C LYS A 233 -16.21 -6.57 -6.04
N ILE A 234 -16.02 -6.27 -7.32
CA ILE A 234 -14.70 -6.29 -7.97
C ILE A 234 -13.76 -5.28 -7.32
N VAL A 235 -14.23 -4.06 -7.05
CA VAL A 235 -13.43 -3.01 -6.43
C VAL A 235 -12.98 -3.43 -5.04
N LEU A 236 -13.92 -3.90 -4.22
CA LEU A 236 -13.65 -4.33 -2.85
C LEU A 236 -12.71 -5.55 -2.78
N LEU A 237 -12.85 -6.51 -3.72
CA LEU A 237 -11.91 -7.62 -3.85
C LEU A 237 -10.49 -7.17 -4.21
N ASN A 238 -10.36 -6.20 -5.12
CA ASN A 238 -9.05 -5.65 -5.49
C ASN A 238 -8.39 -4.93 -4.32
N ILE A 239 -9.15 -4.11 -3.59
CA ILE A 239 -8.68 -3.44 -2.36
C ILE A 239 -8.15 -4.48 -1.37
N SER A 240 -8.92 -5.54 -1.13
CA SER A 240 -8.53 -6.65 -0.24
C SER A 240 -7.30 -7.41 -0.73
N GLY A 241 -7.13 -7.56 -2.05
CA GLY A 241 -5.95 -8.15 -2.67
C GLY A 241 -4.69 -7.31 -2.48
N MET A 242 -4.80 -5.97 -2.58
CA MET A 242 -3.65 -5.05 -2.46
C MET A 242 -3.04 -5.02 -1.06
N ILE A 243 -3.88 -5.16 -0.03
CA ILE A 243 -3.44 -5.14 1.37
C ILE A 243 -2.93 -6.49 1.87
N CYS A 244 -2.94 -7.52 1.02
CA CYS A 244 -2.44 -8.85 1.32
C CYS A 244 -1.11 -9.12 0.58
N PRO A 245 0.04 -9.14 1.27
CA PRO A 245 1.35 -9.37 0.66
C PRO A 245 1.41 -10.63 -0.21
N ALA A 246 0.78 -11.72 0.24
CA ALA A 246 0.77 -12.99 -0.49
C ALA A 246 0.08 -12.92 -1.87
N ILE A 247 -0.74 -11.91 -2.10
CA ILE A 247 -1.37 -11.62 -3.40
C ILE A 247 -0.60 -10.50 -4.11
N SER A 248 -0.36 -9.38 -3.43
CA SER A 248 0.17 -8.16 -4.04
C SER A 248 1.64 -8.28 -4.48
N GLU A 249 2.44 -9.12 -3.81
CA GLU A 249 3.83 -9.39 -4.18
C GLU A 249 3.96 -10.49 -5.24
N ASN A 250 2.84 -11.10 -5.65
CA ASN A 250 2.88 -12.09 -6.72
C ASN A 250 3.35 -11.42 -8.04
N PRO A 251 4.29 -12.01 -8.79
CA PRO A 251 4.77 -11.45 -10.05
C PRO A 251 3.66 -11.18 -11.09
N MET A 252 2.54 -11.91 -11.01
CA MET A 252 1.38 -11.76 -11.89
C MET A 252 0.37 -10.71 -11.41
N TYR A 253 0.66 -9.97 -10.33
CA TYR A 253 -0.25 -8.96 -9.79
C TYR A 253 -0.26 -7.66 -10.60
N GLY A 254 0.82 -7.36 -11.34
CA GLY A 254 0.89 -6.16 -12.18
C GLY A 254 -0.32 -5.97 -13.12
N PRO A 255 -0.71 -7.00 -13.92
CA PRO A 255 -1.93 -6.97 -14.73
C PRO A 255 -3.22 -6.69 -13.94
N VAL A 256 -3.33 -7.16 -12.70
CA VAL A 256 -4.48 -6.89 -11.82
C VAL A 256 -4.58 -5.40 -11.54
N VAL A 257 -3.45 -4.77 -11.17
CA VAL A 257 -3.38 -3.33 -10.90
C VAL A 257 -3.73 -2.50 -12.13
N ILE A 258 -3.28 -2.92 -13.32
CA ILE A 258 -3.62 -2.23 -14.59
C ILE A 258 -5.12 -2.27 -14.84
N ASN A 259 -5.74 -3.46 -14.78
CA ASN A 259 -7.18 -3.61 -14.96
C ASN A 259 -7.96 -2.79 -13.92
N PHE A 260 -7.51 -2.81 -12.66
CA PHE A 260 -8.14 -2.03 -11.61
C PHE A 260 -8.08 -0.50 -11.86
N ARG A 261 -6.98 0.02 -12.40
CA ARG A 261 -6.88 1.44 -12.81
C ARG A 261 -7.87 1.78 -13.92
N GLU A 262 -8.03 0.88 -14.89
CA GLU A 262 -9.01 1.07 -15.98
C GLU A 262 -10.43 1.11 -15.42
N ILE A 263 -10.78 0.19 -14.51
CA ILE A 263 -12.09 0.16 -13.83
C ILE A 263 -12.35 1.45 -13.05
N MET A 264 -11.35 1.97 -12.34
CA MET A 264 -11.47 3.22 -11.58
C MET A 264 -11.59 4.48 -12.44
N THR A 265 -11.18 4.40 -13.71
CA THR A 265 -11.20 5.54 -14.65
C THR A 265 -12.42 5.51 -15.57
N LYS A 266 -12.85 4.32 -15.98
CA LYS A 266 -13.86 4.13 -17.02
C LYS A 266 -15.30 4.26 -16.52
N TYR A 267 -15.57 3.84 -15.29
CA TYR A 267 -16.93 3.80 -14.74
C TYR A 267 -17.23 5.02 -13.87
N GLU A 268 -18.51 5.38 -13.82
CA GLU A 268 -19.01 6.42 -12.92
C GLU A 268 -19.38 5.82 -11.57
N TYR A 269 -18.99 6.51 -10.49
CA TYR A 269 -19.25 6.08 -9.11
C TYR A 269 -20.00 7.18 -8.38
N SER A 270 -21.03 6.80 -7.65
CA SER A 270 -21.74 7.71 -6.76
C SER A 270 -20.90 8.06 -5.53
N GLU A 271 -21.15 9.23 -4.93
CA GLU A 271 -20.47 9.64 -3.68
C GLU A 271 -20.71 8.65 -2.54
N ASN A 272 -21.87 7.98 -2.51
CA ASN A 272 -22.15 6.91 -1.55
C ASN A 272 -21.24 5.68 -1.76
N GLN A 273 -20.96 5.29 -3.01
CA GLN A 273 -20.04 4.19 -3.30
C GLN A 273 -18.61 4.56 -2.89
N ILE A 274 -18.18 5.78 -3.20
CA ILE A 274 -16.85 6.28 -2.81
C ILE A 274 -16.69 6.23 -1.29
N GLN A 275 -17.69 6.73 -0.56
CA GLN A 275 -17.68 6.70 0.89
C GLN A 275 -17.64 5.26 1.43
N ASN A 276 -18.43 4.36 0.84
CA ASN A 276 -18.42 2.93 1.21
C ASN A 276 -17.03 2.30 0.99
N TYR A 277 -16.34 2.64 -0.11
CA TYR A 277 -14.98 2.18 -0.36
C TYR A 277 -13.98 2.73 0.65
N VAL A 278 -14.09 4.02 1.00
CA VAL A 278 -13.24 4.64 2.03
C VAL A 278 -13.44 3.96 3.39
N GLU A 279 -14.69 3.73 3.79
CA GLU A 279 -15.04 3.06 5.04
C GLU A 279 -14.57 1.61 5.06
N THR A 280 -14.73 0.90 3.94
CA THR A 280 -14.27 -0.49 3.81
C THR A 280 -12.75 -0.58 3.86
N CYS A 281 -12.03 0.30 3.17
CA CYS A 281 -10.57 0.39 3.27
C CYS A 281 -10.13 0.57 4.73
N TYR A 282 -10.76 1.51 5.44
CA TYR A 282 -10.45 1.75 6.84
C TYR A 282 -10.72 0.52 7.71
N ASP A 283 -11.83 -0.18 7.46
CA ASP A 283 -12.21 -1.38 8.21
C ASP A 283 -11.25 -2.56 8.00
N LEU A 284 -10.82 -2.79 6.75
CA LEU A 284 -9.91 -3.88 6.40
C LEU A 284 -8.48 -3.63 6.88
N ILE A 285 -8.04 -2.36 6.88
CA ILE A 285 -6.68 -1.99 7.28
C ILE A 285 -6.41 -2.30 8.77
N PHE A 286 -7.44 -2.33 9.62
CA PHE A 286 -7.28 -2.74 11.03
C PHE A 286 -6.84 -4.20 11.20
N ASP A 287 -7.13 -5.05 10.22
CA ASP A 287 -6.77 -6.46 10.24
C ASP A 287 -5.36 -6.69 9.66
N VAL A 288 -4.68 -5.63 9.21
CA VAL A 288 -3.41 -5.69 8.49
C VAL A 288 -2.28 -5.04 9.31
N PRO A 289 -1.09 -5.66 9.37
CA PRO A 289 0.11 -5.08 9.99
C PRO A 289 0.47 -3.71 9.37
N THR A 290 0.93 -2.77 10.20
CA THR A 290 1.28 -1.39 9.78
C THR A 290 2.39 -1.36 8.73
N GLU A 291 3.19 -2.41 8.65
CA GLU A 291 4.26 -2.61 7.69
C GLU A 291 3.72 -2.76 6.25
N ASN A 292 2.53 -3.34 6.09
CA ASN A 292 1.93 -3.62 4.77
C ASN A 292 1.23 -2.39 4.17
N ILE A 293 1.19 -1.27 4.88
CA ILE A 293 0.61 -0.01 4.42
C ILE A 293 1.33 0.48 3.16
N SER A 294 2.64 0.24 3.06
CA SER A 294 3.42 0.60 1.89
C SER A 294 2.85 -0.01 0.61
N LEU A 295 2.41 -1.28 0.63
CA LEU A 295 1.79 -1.94 -0.52
C LEU A 295 0.54 -1.21 -0.99
N PHE A 296 -0.34 -0.86 -0.05
CA PHE A 296 -1.54 -0.10 -0.33
C PHE A 296 -1.21 1.27 -0.91
N VAL A 297 -0.31 2.00 -0.27
CA VAL A 297 0.11 3.32 -0.71
C VAL A 297 0.71 3.24 -2.12
N SER A 298 1.63 2.32 -2.39
CA SER A 298 2.34 2.23 -3.67
C SER A 298 1.49 1.69 -4.83
N MET A 299 0.53 0.79 -4.58
CA MET A 299 -0.22 0.11 -5.66
C MET A 299 -1.57 0.75 -5.99
N PHE A 300 -2.20 1.48 -5.05
CA PHE A 300 -3.53 2.02 -5.28
C PHE A 300 -3.54 3.06 -6.42
N PRO A 301 -4.56 3.04 -7.32
CA PRO A 301 -4.67 3.98 -8.44
C PRO A 301 -4.62 5.45 -8.03
N LEU A 302 -3.89 6.26 -8.82
CA LEU A 302 -3.79 7.72 -8.65
C LEU A 302 -4.54 8.47 -9.76
N GLU A 303 -5.45 7.77 -10.43
CA GLU A 303 -6.24 8.18 -11.58
C GLU A 303 -7.73 7.91 -11.32
N GLY A 304 -8.59 8.54 -12.12
CA GLY A 304 -10.04 8.33 -12.05
C GLY A 304 -10.60 8.63 -10.66
N ILE A 305 -11.56 7.81 -10.19
CA ILE A 305 -12.11 7.95 -8.85
C ILE A 305 -11.15 7.46 -7.75
N GLY A 306 -10.16 6.63 -8.12
CA GLY A 306 -9.18 6.07 -7.20
C GLY A 306 -8.48 7.15 -6.39
N ILE A 307 -8.22 8.31 -7.01
CA ILE A 307 -7.58 9.45 -6.35
C ILE A 307 -8.37 10.01 -5.17
N LYS A 308 -9.71 10.10 -5.27
CA LYS A 308 -10.56 10.57 -4.17
C LYS A 308 -10.54 9.57 -3.02
N ILE A 309 -10.66 8.28 -3.34
CA ILE A 309 -10.68 7.20 -2.35
C ILE A 309 -9.37 7.19 -1.56
N ILE A 310 -8.23 7.11 -2.26
CA ILE A 310 -6.91 7.04 -1.62
C ILE A 310 -6.60 8.31 -0.82
N HIS A 311 -7.05 9.49 -1.28
CA HIS A 311 -6.89 10.74 -0.54
C HIS A 311 -7.57 10.68 0.83
N HIS A 312 -8.84 10.29 0.87
CA HIS A 312 -9.58 10.20 2.13
C HIS A 312 -9.06 9.09 3.04
N VAL A 313 -8.72 7.92 2.48
CA VAL A 313 -8.18 6.80 3.25
C VAL A 313 -6.84 7.17 3.89
N THR A 314 -5.93 7.79 3.14
CA THR A 314 -4.60 8.14 3.64
C THR A 314 -4.63 9.17 4.77
N ILE A 315 -5.50 10.18 4.67
CA ILE A 315 -5.71 11.16 5.74
C ILE A 315 -6.25 10.48 7.00
N LYS A 316 -7.39 9.78 6.88
CA LYS A 316 -8.03 9.13 8.04
C LYS A 316 -7.07 8.17 8.72
N PHE A 317 -6.35 7.39 7.93
CA PHE A 317 -5.46 6.40 8.51
C PHE A 317 -4.20 7.00 9.13
N ALA A 318 -3.62 8.05 8.55
CA ALA A 318 -2.51 8.77 9.19
C ALA A 318 -2.93 9.37 10.54
N LEU A 319 -4.11 9.99 10.61
CA LEU A 319 -4.65 10.52 11.87
C LEU A 319 -4.89 9.41 12.91
N PHE A 320 -5.38 8.25 12.48
CA PHE A 320 -5.53 7.08 13.35
C PHE A 320 -4.19 6.62 13.94
N LEU A 321 -3.16 6.47 13.10
CA LEU A 321 -1.82 6.04 13.55
C LEU A 321 -1.15 7.07 14.48
N LEU A 322 -1.52 8.34 14.37
CA LEU A 322 -1.10 9.40 15.29
C LEU A 322 -1.82 9.36 16.65
N GLY A 323 -2.78 8.45 16.84
CA GLY A 323 -3.48 8.24 18.11
C GLY A 323 -4.71 9.14 18.32
N LEU A 324 -5.32 9.64 17.24
CA LEU A 324 -6.60 10.35 17.31
C LEU A 324 -7.75 9.34 17.39
N ASP A 325 -8.38 9.26 18.57
CA ASP A 325 -9.46 8.30 18.84
C ASP A 325 -10.77 8.62 18.09
N ASP A 326 -11.10 9.91 17.92
CA ASP A 326 -12.31 10.37 17.24
C ASP A 326 -11.93 11.19 16.00
N ILE A 327 -11.81 10.50 14.86
CA ILE A 327 -11.46 11.10 13.57
C ILE A 327 -12.71 11.68 12.93
N PRO A 328 -12.72 12.98 12.54
CA PRO A 328 -13.85 13.57 11.85
C PRO A 328 -14.20 12.83 10.55
N GLU A 329 -15.48 12.66 10.24
CA GLU A 329 -15.93 12.03 8.99
C GLU A 329 -15.35 12.76 7.76
N ASN A 330 -15.25 14.08 7.85
CA ASN A 330 -14.72 15.00 6.83
C ASN A 330 -13.28 15.43 7.11
N ALA A 331 -12.46 14.55 7.72
CA ALA A 331 -11.05 14.84 7.96
C ALA A 331 -10.35 15.31 6.69
N SER A 332 -9.66 16.45 6.79
CA SER A 332 -9.05 17.14 5.67
C SER A 332 -7.52 17.05 5.70
N LEU A 333 -6.88 17.40 4.58
CA LEU A 333 -5.42 17.49 4.51
C LEU A 333 -4.86 18.52 5.52
N PHE A 334 -5.63 19.56 5.85
CA PHE A 334 -5.24 20.55 6.85
C PHE A 334 -5.23 19.97 8.27
N ASP A 335 -6.17 19.07 8.59
CA ASP A 335 -6.19 18.37 9.88
C ASP A 335 -4.95 17.48 10.03
N LEU A 336 -4.59 16.75 8.97
CA LEU A 336 -3.34 15.99 8.92
C LEU A 336 -2.12 16.91 9.08
N ALA A 337 -2.08 18.04 8.38
CA ALA A 337 -0.98 18.99 8.47
C ALA A 337 -0.77 19.52 9.89
N LYS A 338 -1.85 19.74 10.66
CA LYS A 338 -1.77 20.13 12.08
C LYS A 338 -1.25 19.02 12.98
N SER A 339 -1.67 17.77 12.74
CA SER A 339 -1.40 16.64 13.62
C SER A 339 -0.08 15.92 13.33
N ILE A 340 0.53 16.11 12.16
CA ILE A 340 1.75 15.39 11.74
C ILE A 340 2.95 15.66 12.66
N ASN A 341 2.94 16.73 13.46
CA ASN A 341 3.98 16.97 14.47
C ASN A 341 4.06 15.86 15.54
N ALA A 342 2.96 15.11 15.76
CA ALA A 342 2.93 13.99 16.69
C ALA A 342 3.81 12.81 16.25
N VAL A 343 4.25 12.77 14.98
CA VAL A 343 5.24 11.80 14.49
C VAL A 343 6.52 11.85 15.32
N LYS A 344 6.93 13.04 15.79
CA LYS A 344 8.10 13.19 16.66
C LYS A 344 8.04 12.27 17.89
N LYS A 345 6.87 12.23 18.54
CA LYS A 345 6.65 11.40 19.74
C LYS A 345 6.74 9.91 19.42
N LEU A 346 6.27 9.49 18.24
CA LEU A 346 6.39 8.11 17.78
C LEU A 346 7.86 7.74 17.51
N CYS A 347 8.64 8.65 16.91
CA CYS A 347 10.07 8.44 16.64
C CYS A 347 10.94 8.40 17.90
N GLU A 348 10.51 9.02 19.00
CA GLU A 348 11.19 9.01 20.30
C GLU A 348 10.82 7.78 21.14
N SER A 349 9.88 6.95 20.69
CA SER A 349 9.49 5.71 21.35
C SER A 349 10.59 4.64 21.21
N LEU A 350 10.70 3.80 22.24
CA LEU A 350 11.56 2.60 22.22
C LEU A 350 10.81 1.37 21.66
N ASP A 351 9.49 1.47 21.43
CA ASP A 351 8.68 0.40 20.84
C ASP A 351 8.79 0.41 19.32
N THR A 352 9.23 -0.70 18.74
CA THR A 352 9.32 -0.89 17.29
C THR A 352 7.97 -0.69 16.59
N LYS A 353 6.85 -0.97 17.27
CA LYS A 353 5.51 -0.71 16.73
C LYS A 353 5.25 0.78 16.52
N ASP A 354 5.69 1.63 17.44
CA ASP A 354 5.52 3.07 17.30
C ASP A 354 6.44 3.64 16.21
N LEU A 355 7.64 3.07 16.05
CA LEU A 355 8.52 3.39 14.93
C LEU A 355 7.88 3.01 13.58
N ASN A 356 7.22 1.85 13.51
CA ASN A 356 6.49 1.43 12.31
C ASN A 356 5.28 2.33 12.02
N LYS A 357 4.55 2.78 13.05
CA LYS A 357 3.52 3.81 12.90
C LYS A 357 4.09 5.11 12.38
N ALA A 358 5.24 5.56 12.88
CA ALA A 358 5.88 6.78 12.40
C ALA A 358 6.19 6.70 10.91
N SER A 359 6.80 5.61 10.46
CA SER A 359 7.07 5.37 9.03
C SER A 359 5.78 5.34 8.20
N GLY A 360 4.76 4.63 8.70
CA GLY A 360 3.44 4.56 8.06
C GLY A 360 2.80 5.94 7.90
N VAL A 361 2.81 6.77 8.95
CA VAL A 361 2.27 8.14 8.90
C VAL A 361 3.00 8.99 7.87
N ILE A 362 4.33 8.87 7.75
CA ILE A 362 5.10 9.63 6.75
C ILE A 362 4.70 9.23 5.33
N ALA A 363 4.65 7.93 5.04
CA ALA A 363 4.25 7.42 3.72
C ALA A 363 2.79 7.80 3.36
N LEU A 364 1.87 7.69 4.32
CA LEU A 364 0.48 8.11 4.15
C LEU A 364 0.37 9.62 3.94
N SER A 365 1.17 10.42 4.65
CA SER A 365 1.17 11.89 4.51
C SER A 365 1.71 12.34 3.16
N GLU A 366 2.75 11.69 2.64
CA GLU A 366 3.24 11.93 1.28
C GLU A 366 2.15 11.65 0.26
N ARG A 367 1.50 10.48 0.37
CA ARG A 367 0.42 10.08 -0.54
C ARG A 367 -0.80 11.00 -0.44
N ALA A 368 -1.18 11.42 0.76
CA ALA A 368 -2.26 12.37 1.00
C ALA A 368 -1.96 13.73 0.35
N LEU A 369 -0.72 14.21 0.41
CA LEU A 369 -0.33 15.44 -0.25
C LEU A 369 -0.33 15.31 -1.77
N VAL A 370 0.29 14.26 -2.33
CA VAL A 370 0.32 14.03 -3.79
C VAL A 370 -1.09 13.98 -4.38
N THR A 371 -1.99 13.27 -3.70
CA THR A 371 -3.39 13.16 -4.12
C THR A 371 -4.14 14.48 -3.93
N GLY A 372 -3.86 15.22 -2.86
CA GLY A 372 -4.40 16.56 -2.63
C GLY A 372 -3.96 17.59 -3.68
N ILE A 373 -2.71 17.52 -4.16
CA ILE A 373 -2.19 18.36 -5.26
C ILE A 373 -2.95 18.05 -6.54
N LYS A 374 -3.04 16.76 -6.92
CA LYS A 374 -3.76 16.33 -8.12
C LYS A 374 -5.26 16.68 -8.08
N LEU A 375 -5.86 16.71 -6.89
CA LEU A 375 -7.25 17.14 -6.67
C LEU A 375 -7.41 18.68 -6.63
N GLY A 376 -6.32 19.45 -6.63
CA GLY A 376 -6.37 20.91 -6.57
C GLY A 376 -6.76 21.49 -5.21
N ILE A 377 -6.66 20.70 -4.14
CA ILE A 377 -7.07 21.09 -2.77
C ILE A 377 -5.89 21.35 -1.83
N ALA A 378 -4.67 20.96 -2.23
CA ALA A 378 -3.46 21.25 -1.47
C ALA A 378 -3.02 22.70 -1.71
N THR A 379 -3.26 23.57 -0.73
CA THR A 379 -2.78 24.96 -0.78
C THR A 379 -1.34 25.07 -0.29
N GLN A 380 -0.64 26.11 -0.75
CA GLN A 380 0.71 26.44 -0.33
C GLN A 380 0.87 26.55 1.20
N GLU A 381 -0.15 27.06 1.88
CA GLU A 381 -0.20 27.16 3.35
C GLU A 381 -0.19 25.79 4.02
N ILE A 382 -0.99 24.84 3.49
CA ILE A 382 -1.04 23.46 4.00
C ILE A 382 0.33 22.79 3.82
N ILE A 383 0.96 22.93 2.64
CA ILE A 383 2.27 22.33 2.36
C ILE A 383 3.34 22.89 3.30
N ASN A 384 3.38 24.21 3.47
CA ASN A 384 4.31 24.87 4.38
C ASN A 384 4.11 24.44 5.84
N LEU A 385 2.86 24.23 6.25
CA LEU A 385 2.54 23.72 7.59
C LEU A 385 3.07 22.30 7.78
N MET A 386 2.90 21.41 6.79
CA MET A 386 3.46 20.05 6.83
C MET A 386 4.99 20.07 6.89
N ILE A 387 5.66 20.87 6.06
CA ILE A 387 7.13 21.02 6.07
C ILE A 387 7.61 21.46 7.46
N ARG A 388 6.96 22.48 8.04
CA ARG A 388 7.31 23.00 9.36
C ARG A 388 7.15 21.93 10.44
N ASN A 389 6.07 21.16 10.40
CA ASN A 389 5.77 20.16 11.42
C ASN A 389 6.61 18.88 11.30
N LEU A 390 7.21 18.62 10.12
CA LEU A 390 8.21 17.58 9.91
C LEU A 390 9.65 18.03 10.24
N LYS A 391 9.84 19.27 10.69
CA LYS A 391 11.16 19.79 11.10
C LYS A 391 11.41 19.54 12.58
N PHE A 392 11.95 18.37 12.91
CA PHE A 392 12.35 18.01 14.27
C PHE A 392 13.61 17.13 14.29
N SER A 393 14.28 17.08 15.45
CA SER A 393 15.37 16.14 15.73
C SER A 393 14.83 14.90 16.44
N ILE A 394 15.36 13.72 16.10
CA ILE A 394 15.02 12.46 16.75
C ILE A 394 16.17 12.08 17.69
N ASN A 395 15.81 11.86 18.97
CA ASN A 395 16.67 11.32 20.01
C ASN A 395 16.21 9.89 20.31
N CYS A 396 16.71 8.88 19.58
CA CYS A 396 16.45 7.47 19.86
C CYS A 396 17.77 6.72 20.05
N SER A 397 17.74 5.68 20.88
CA SER A 397 18.91 4.88 21.27
C SER A 397 19.28 3.77 20.28
N ASP A 398 18.40 3.41 19.32
CA ASP A 398 18.67 2.43 18.26
C ASP A 398 19.17 3.13 16.98
N PRO A 399 20.46 2.98 16.61
CA PRO A 399 21.05 3.70 15.47
C PRO A 399 20.52 3.25 14.10
N GLY A 400 20.11 1.99 13.95
CA GLY A 400 19.76 1.40 12.66
C GLY A 400 18.42 1.92 12.14
N ILE A 401 17.36 1.72 12.92
CA ILE A 401 16.00 2.14 12.58
C ILE A 401 15.91 3.68 12.51
N LEU A 402 16.65 4.38 13.39
CA LEU A 402 16.73 5.83 13.40
C LEU A 402 17.33 6.40 12.10
N THR A 403 18.34 5.75 11.53
CA THR A 403 18.96 6.24 10.29
C THR A 403 17.96 6.23 9.14
N ILE A 404 17.22 5.13 8.99
CA ILE A 404 16.28 4.98 7.88
C ILE A 404 15.04 5.88 8.07
N LEU A 405 14.50 5.99 9.28
CA LEU A 405 13.40 6.92 9.57
C LEU A 405 13.80 8.40 9.35
N LYS A 406 15.03 8.78 9.75
CA LYS A 406 15.55 10.13 9.49
C LYS A 406 15.67 10.39 7.99
N GLU A 407 16.13 9.41 7.23
CA GLU A 407 16.21 9.49 5.77
C GLU A 407 14.82 9.64 5.16
N GLN A 408 13.84 8.83 5.58
CA GLN A 408 12.46 8.93 5.10
C GLN A 408 11.86 10.32 5.38
N ILE A 409 11.97 10.83 6.61
CA ILE A 409 11.48 12.17 6.96
C ILE A 409 12.16 13.24 6.10
N HIS A 410 13.48 13.12 5.91
CA HIS A 410 14.24 14.09 5.14
C HIS A 410 13.84 14.08 3.66
N VAL A 411 13.71 12.90 3.05
CA VAL A 411 13.27 12.73 1.66
C VAL A 411 11.86 13.30 1.49
N THR A 412 10.90 12.90 2.32
CA THR A 412 9.52 13.40 2.24
C THR A 412 9.45 14.92 2.42
N ARG A 413 10.22 15.49 3.36
CA ARG A 413 10.28 16.95 3.53
C ARG A 413 10.86 17.65 2.30
N THR A 414 11.92 17.09 1.72
CA THR A 414 12.57 17.65 0.53
C THR A 414 11.64 17.58 -0.69
N GLN A 415 10.87 16.50 -0.84
CA GLN A 415 9.82 16.42 -1.87
C GLN A 415 8.78 17.53 -1.66
N PHE A 416 8.34 17.78 -0.43
CA PHE A 416 7.38 18.85 -0.13
C PHE A 416 7.94 20.23 -0.46
N GLU A 417 9.18 20.51 -0.07
CA GLU A 417 9.89 21.75 -0.43
C GLU A 417 10.01 21.92 -1.96
N THR A 418 10.26 20.84 -2.69
CA THR A 418 10.36 20.84 -4.16
C THR A 418 9.02 21.16 -4.82
N TYR A 419 7.89 20.67 -4.27
CA TYR A 419 6.55 21.02 -4.77
C TYR A 419 6.27 22.52 -4.64
N VAL A 420 6.62 23.10 -3.50
CA VAL A 420 6.49 24.54 -3.25
C VAL A 420 7.28 25.36 -4.28
N GLN A 421 8.55 25.01 -4.46
CA GLN A 421 9.43 25.72 -5.40
C GLN A 421 8.92 25.61 -6.84
N SER A 422 8.44 24.42 -7.23
CA SER A 422 7.89 24.20 -8.57
C SER A 422 6.63 25.03 -8.82
N SER A 423 5.73 25.11 -7.84
CA SER A 423 4.52 25.95 -7.93
C SER A 423 4.86 27.43 -8.09
N GLN A 424 5.81 27.92 -7.30
CA GLN A 424 6.26 29.32 -7.38
C GLN A 424 6.88 29.66 -8.75
N ILE A 425 7.67 28.73 -9.32
CA ILE A 425 8.26 28.89 -10.66
C ILE A 425 7.16 28.94 -11.73
N LEU A 426 6.16 28.06 -11.64
CA LEU A 426 5.02 28.04 -12.55
C LEU A 426 4.24 29.37 -12.51
N ASP A 427 3.93 29.87 -11.31
CA ASP A 427 3.24 31.15 -11.13
C ASP A 427 4.04 32.31 -11.75
N MET A 428 5.36 32.34 -11.54
CA MET A 428 6.25 33.34 -12.14
C MET A 428 6.28 33.29 -13.68
N ILE A 429 6.21 32.10 -14.28
CA ILE A 429 6.20 31.94 -15.74
C ILE A 429 4.84 32.33 -16.34
N THR A 430 3.73 32.04 -15.66
CA THR A 430 2.37 32.38 -16.14
C THR A 430 2.01 33.86 -16.05
N HIS A 431 2.80 34.65 -15.32
CA HIS A 431 2.63 36.10 -15.17
C HIS A 431 3.62 36.94 -16.00
N ILE A 432 4.33 36.31 -16.93
CA ILE A 432 5.09 36.95 -18.04
C ILE A 432 4.27 36.81 -19.31
#